data_AF-A0A4S2LWU3-F1
#
_entry.id   AF-A0A4S2LWU3-F1
#
_cell.length_a   1.000
_cell.length_b   1.000
_cell.length_c   1.000
_cell.angle_alpha   90.00
_cell.angle_beta   90.00
_cell.angle_gamma   90.00
#
_symmetry.space_group_name_H-M   'P 1'
#
loop_
_entity.id
_entity.type
_entity.pdbx_description
1 polymer ?
#
loop_
_entity_poly.entity_id
_entity_poly.type
_entity_poly.pdbx_seq_one_letter_code
_entity_poly.pdbx_strand_id
1 'polypeptide(L)'
;MRTVVRNIKTIVNVLCDRSEKKRFDETDQVEITTSGSGSRLAILTENGIISDFGEEECMLSRTLDPDNIIDCNGGCVIPGLIDAHTHPVWAGDRLHEFTLKLKGASYMEIHESGGGINYTVSKTSAADEATLYNLLRQRLLGMIRKGTTTVECKTGYGLYWAVEEKLLRVLNRAKMELPIDISITFLSAHSVPKDTNASDFTEHIVSEQIPKVKDLIQEKFSVDNIDVFCEKGVYDIEQSAKILQAGKSIGLNLNFHADELSDTGGAELAGRLGARAASHLEEASPAGVAAMAASGTAAVLLPTTAHLLRLRPPSARAIIQAGVPVALGTDFNPNAYCLSMPIVMYLACTTLGMTPEEALAGATINAAYSLNMSDRVGAITVGRQADIVVLKCDSPPFPRHIPPKLWCYIGESVKRTPVRISIFSVDEEPDLRSPGALGTRSFKE
;
A
#
# COMPACT_ATOMS: atom_id res chain seq x y z
N MET A 1 13.76 15.98 18.75
CA MET A 1 12.58 16.82 18.52
C MET A 1 11.36 16.11 19.07
N ARG A 2 10.73 16.69 20.08
CA ARG A 2 9.52 16.21 20.73
C ARG A 2 8.31 16.89 20.10
N THR A 3 7.31 16.11 19.72
CA THR A 3 6.05 16.65 19.20
C THR A 3 4.89 16.09 19.99
N VAL A 4 3.95 16.96 20.33
CA VAL A 4 2.67 16.60 20.98
C VAL A 4 1.56 16.78 19.96
N VAL A 5 0.83 15.71 19.67
CA VAL A 5 -0.42 15.74 18.92
C VAL A 5 -1.55 15.70 19.95
N ARG A 6 -2.30 16.79 20.11
CA ARG A 6 -3.22 17.00 21.24
C ARG A 6 -4.66 17.25 20.79
N ASN A 7 -5.56 17.33 21.77
CA ASN A 7 -6.98 17.62 21.59
C ASN A 7 -7.67 16.57 20.70
N ILE A 8 -7.26 15.31 20.83
CA ILE A 8 -7.82 14.19 20.08
C ILE A 8 -9.07 13.68 20.81
N LYS A 9 -10.13 13.37 20.06
CA LYS A 9 -11.35 12.77 20.63
C LYS A 9 -11.31 11.25 20.60
N THR A 10 -10.82 10.68 19.51
CA THR A 10 -10.72 9.22 19.32
C THR A 10 -9.37 8.86 18.70
N ILE A 11 -8.73 7.81 19.22
CA ILE A 11 -7.57 7.15 18.61
C ILE A 11 -8.01 5.74 18.23
N VAL A 12 -7.80 5.35 16.96
CA VAL A 12 -8.21 4.05 16.43
C VAL A 12 -6.98 3.21 16.09
N ASN A 13 -7.11 1.89 16.28
CA ASN A 13 -6.05 0.92 16.01
C ASN A 13 -4.81 1.16 16.88
N VAL A 14 -5.09 1.35 18.17
CA VAL A 14 -4.10 1.15 19.22
C VAL A 14 -3.82 -0.36 19.26
N LEU A 15 -2.55 -0.74 19.29
CA LEU A 15 -2.17 -2.07 19.72
C LEU A 15 -1.55 -1.91 21.10
N CYS A 16 -2.22 -2.41 22.13
CA CYS A 16 -1.68 -2.46 23.49
C CYS A 16 -0.47 -3.40 23.62
N ASP A 17 -0.24 -4.25 22.62
CA ASP A 17 0.91 -5.14 22.50
C ASP A 17 1.75 -4.81 21.24
N ARG A 18 2.93 -5.46 21.13
CA ARG A 18 3.75 -5.39 19.91
C ARG A 18 3.28 -6.38 18.85
N SER A 19 1.98 -6.70 18.77
CA SER A 19 1.47 -7.59 17.74
C SER A 19 1.83 -7.06 16.35
N GLU A 20 2.24 -7.99 15.48
CA GLU A 20 2.73 -7.66 14.14
C GLU A 20 1.63 -7.70 13.08
N LYS A 21 0.43 -8.21 13.42
CA LYS A 21 -0.69 -8.46 12.49
C LYS A 21 -1.99 -8.75 13.23
N LYS A 22 -3.11 -8.66 12.51
CA LYS A 22 -4.44 -9.12 12.93
C LYS A 22 -4.98 -10.21 12.02
N ARG A 23 -5.61 -11.22 12.63
CA ARG A 23 -6.29 -12.35 11.97
C ARG A 23 -7.81 -12.33 12.16
N PHE A 24 -8.32 -11.48 13.06
CA PHE A 24 -9.76 -11.33 13.34
C PHE A 24 -10.45 -12.63 13.77
N ASP A 25 -9.90 -13.27 14.80
CA ASP A 25 -10.64 -14.25 15.60
C ASP A 25 -11.51 -13.56 16.68
N GLU A 26 -12.19 -14.33 17.53
CA GLU A 26 -13.09 -13.81 18.57
C GLU A 26 -12.40 -12.83 19.54
N THR A 27 -11.07 -12.85 19.63
CA THR A 27 -10.28 -12.04 20.56
C THR A 27 -9.44 -10.95 19.88
N ASP A 28 -9.22 -11.03 18.57
CA ASP A 28 -8.33 -10.14 17.83
C ASP A 28 -9.09 -9.06 17.04
N GLN A 29 -9.54 -8.03 17.74
CA GLN A 29 -10.31 -6.92 17.18
C GLN A 29 -9.48 -5.62 17.13
N VAL A 30 -9.90 -4.64 16.31
CA VAL A 30 -9.30 -3.30 16.30
C VAL A 30 -9.68 -2.58 17.60
N GLU A 31 -8.67 -2.09 18.33
CA GLU A 31 -8.91 -1.32 19.56
C GLU A 31 -9.23 0.13 19.24
N ILE A 32 -10.19 0.70 19.96
CA ILE A 32 -10.62 2.10 19.84
C ILE A 32 -10.54 2.73 21.21
N THR A 33 -9.72 3.77 21.35
CA THR A 33 -9.62 4.59 22.57
C THR A 33 -10.37 5.90 22.34
N THR A 34 -11.43 6.13 23.11
CA THR A 34 -12.24 7.36 23.04
C THR A 34 -12.05 8.16 24.33
N SER A 35 -11.90 9.49 24.20
CA SER A 35 -11.80 10.38 25.37
C SER A 35 -13.05 10.31 26.24
N GLY A 36 -12.88 10.30 27.57
CA GLY A 36 -13.98 10.47 28.52
C GLY A 36 -14.61 11.87 28.49
N SER A 37 -15.78 12.03 29.09
CA SER A 37 -16.51 13.31 29.14
C SER A 37 -15.65 14.42 29.76
N GLY A 38 -15.36 15.48 28.99
CA GLY A 38 -14.54 16.61 29.44
C GLY A 38 -13.03 16.43 29.31
N SER A 39 -12.55 15.24 28.90
CA SER A 39 -11.13 14.95 28.66
C SER A 39 -10.78 14.96 27.16
N ARG A 40 -9.48 14.91 26.87
CA ARG A 40 -8.92 14.75 25.52
C ARG A 40 -7.79 13.74 25.54
N LEU A 41 -7.49 13.20 24.37
CA LEU A 41 -6.35 12.33 24.15
C LEU A 41 -5.19 13.09 23.50
N ALA A 42 -3.98 12.60 23.71
CA ALA A 42 -2.78 13.07 23.06
C ALA A 42 -1.86 11.90 22.66
N ILE A 43 -1.02 12.14 21.67
CA ILE A 43 0.09 11.28 21.26
C ILE A 43 1.39 12.08 21.43
N LEU A 44 2.32 11.52 22.20
CA LEU A 44 3.67 12.05 22.37
C LEU A 44 4.62 11.32 21.43
N THR A 45 5.51 12.09 20.83
CA THR A 45 6.54 11.55 19.95
C THR A 45 7.90 12.14 20.27
N GLU A 46 8.95 11.34 20.14
CA GLU A 46 10.33 11.76 20.21
C GLU A 46 11.07 11.32 18.94
N ASN A 47 11.61 12.29 18.20
CA ASN A 47 12.34 12.05 16.95
C ASN A 47 11.54 11.22 15.92
N GLY A 48 10.21 11.37 15.91
CA GLY A 48 9.36 10.68 14.94
C GLY A 48 8.88 9.32 15.40
N ILE A 49 9.24 8.90 16.61
CA ILE A 49 8.81 7.65 17.22
C ILE A 49 7.77 7.97 18.30
N ILE A 50 6.69 7.19 18.34
CA ILE A 50 5.66 7.30 19.38
C ILE A 50 6.31 6.92 20.71
N SER A 51 6.31 7.84 21.67
CA SER A 51 6.88 7.62 23.01
C SER A 51 5.79 7.33 24.04
N ASP A 52 4.59 7.88 23.86
CA ASP A 52 3.45 7.66 24.74
C ASP A 52 2.14 8.08 24.03
N PHE A 53 1.00 7.61 24.51
CA PHE A 53 -0.33 8.05 24.07
C PHE A 53 -1.37 7.79 25.16
N GLY A 54 -2.41 8.61 25.24
CA GLY A 54 -3.45 8.47 26.26
C GLY A 54 -4.10 9.80 26.62
N GLU A 55 -4.60 9.94 27.85
CA GLU A 55 -5.21 11.18 28.32
C GLU A 55 -4.22 12.35 28.29
N GLU A 56 -4.63 13.44 27.66
CA GLU A 56 -3.81 14.61 27.39
C GLU A 56 -3.26 15.26 28.67
N GLU A 57 -4.06 15.36 29.73
CA GLU A 57 -3.63 15.93 31.02
C GLU A 57 -2.50 15.11 31.66
N CYS A 58 -2.58 13.78 31.57
CA CYS A 58 -1.52 12.87 32.03
C CYS A 58 -0.23 13.04 31.21
N MET A 59 -0.36 13.28 29.91
CA MET A 59 0.79 13.43 29.00
C MET A 59 1.48 14.79 29.18
N LEU A 60 0.71 15.88 29.25
CA LEU A 60 1.23 17.23 29.39
C LEU A 60 1.86 17.48 30.77
N SER A 61 1.38 16.83 31.82
CA SER A 61 2.00 16.92 33.15
C SER A 61 3.36 16.23 33.25
N ARG A 62 3.66 15.28 32.36
CA ARG A 62 4.92 14.53 32.30
C ARG A 62 5.92 15.08 31.27
N THR A 63 5.44 15.87 30.32
CA THR A 63 6.26 16.41 29.22
C THR A 63 6.72 17.82 29.55
N LEU A 64 8.03 17.99 29.77
CA LEU A 64 8.65 19.31 29.91
C LEU A 64 8.94 19.86 28.52
N ASP A 65 8.15 20.87 28.11
CA ASP A 65 8.37 21.78 26.97
C ASP A 65 8.52 21.11 25.58
N PRO A 66 7.42 20.91 24.82
CA PRO A 66 7.49 20.27 23.51
C PRO A 66 8.05 21.20 22.43
N ASP A 67 8.89 20.68 21.53
CA ASP A 67 9.42 21.45 20.40
C ASP A 67 8.31 21.82 19.41
N ASN A 68 7.28 20.97 19.28
CA ASN A 68 6.13 21.20 18.40
C ASN A 68 4.83 20.75 19.05
N ILE A 69 3.76 21.49 18.80
CA ILE A 69 2.40 21.15 19.20
C ILE A 69 1.51 21.16 17.97
N ILE A 70 0.74 20.09 17.80
CA ILE A 70 -0.23 19.92 16.73
C ILE A 70 -1.59 19.71 17.39
N ASP A 71 -2.49 20.67 17.19
CA ASP A 71 -3.85 20.62 17.70
C ASP A 71 -4.77 19.98 16.67
N CYS A 72 -5.41 18.87 17.03
CA CYS A 72 -6.36 18.20 16.15
C CYS A 72 -7.73 18.93 16.09
N ASN A 73 -7.99 19.89 17.00
CA ASN A 73 -9.27 20.58 17.15
C ASN A 73 -10.46 19.62 17.34
N GLY A 74 -10.26 18.56 18.12
CA GLY A 74 -11.16 17.41 18.16
C GLY A 74 -10.81 16.39 17.06
N GLY A 75 -11.74 15.50 16.74
CA GLY A 75 -11.54 14.54 15.65
C GLY A 75 -10.91 13.21 16.04
N CYS A 76 -10.65 12.41 15.01
CA CYS A 76 -10.27 11.01 15.10
C CYS A 76 -8.89 10.80 14.46
N VAL A 77 -7.99 10.14 15.17
CA VAL A 77 -6.65 9.82 14.68
C VAL A 77 -6.55 8.33 14.38
N ILE A 78 -6.04 8.01 13.20
CA ILE A 78 -5.75 6.64 12.74
C ILE A 78 -4.27 6.54 12.36
N PRO A 79 -3.69 5.32 12.28
CA PRO A 79 -2.36 5.14 11.71
C PRO A 79 -2.33 5.62 10.26
N GLY A 80 -1.16 6.04 9.79
CA GLY A 80 -0.92 6.28 8.37
C GLY A 80 -1.38 5.11 7.51
N LEU A 81 -2.11 5.40 6.43
CA LEU A 81 -2.60 4.35 5.53
C LEU A 81 -1.42 3.76 4.76
N ILE A 82 -1.49 2.46 4.53
CA ILE A 82 -0.47 1.71 3.81
C ILE A 82 -1.10 1.08 2.59
N ASP A 83 -0.54 1.39 1.43
CA ASP A 83 -0.93 0.77 0.17
C ASP A 83 0.01 -0.40 -0.13
N ALA A 84 -0.47 -1.63 0.10
CA ALA A 84 0.38 -2.82 0.09
C ALA A 84 0.76 -3.32 -1.31
N HIS A 85 0.20 -2.76 -2.39
CA HIS A 85 0.43 -3.28 -3.74
C HIS A 85 0.18 -2.23 -4.81
N THR A 86 1.24 -1.74 -5.46
CA THR A 86 1.13 -0.79 -6.58
C THR A 86 2.20 -1.00 -7.66
N HIS A 87 1.94 -0.49 -8.87
CA HIS A 87 2.87 -0.47 -10.01
C HIS A 87 3.08 0.97 -10.49
N PRO A 88 3.70 1.86 -9.69
CA PRO A 88 3.54 3.29 -9.88
C PRO A 88 4.51 3.91 -10.90
N VAL A 89 5.48 3.13 -11.41
CA VAL A 89 6.49 3.59 -12.36
C VAL A 89 6.19 3.09 -13.77
N TRP A 90 5.59 3.96 -14.57
CA TRP A 90 5.32 3.72 -15.98
C TRP A 90 5.18 5.03 -16.77
N ALA A 91 5.33 4.97 -18.08
CA ALA A 91 5.00 6.05 -19.00
C ALA A 91 3.84 5.68 -19.94
N GLY A 92 3.17 6.70 -20.48
CA GLY A 92 1.99 6.55 -21.32
C GLY A 92 0.69 6.29 -20.52
N ASP A 93 -0.41 6.15 -21.25
CA ASP A 93 -1.74 5.83 -20.72
C ASP A 93 -2.42 4.73 -21.56
N ARG A 94 -3.40 4.06 -20.96
CA ARG A 94 -4.19 3.00 -21.60
C ARG A 94 -5.64 3.44 -21.86
N LEU A 95 -5.89 4.75 -22.05
CA LEU A 95 -7.24 5.28 -22.25
C LEU A 95 -7.93 4.68 -23.50
N HIS A 96 -7.14 4.41 -24.53
CA HIS A 96 -7.63 3.77 -25.75
C HIS A 96 -8.22 2.37 -25.48
N GLU A 97 -7.62 1.61 -24.57
CA GLU A 97 -8.11 0.28 -24.17
C GLU A 97 -9.36 0.37 -23.30
N PHE A 98 -9.43 1.35 -22.40
CA PHE A 98 -10.65 1.59 -21.62
C PHE A 98 -11.86 1.83 -22.53
N THR A 99 -11.67 2.58 -23.62
CA THR A 99 -12.70 2.78 -24.64
C THR A 99 -13.13 1.48 -25.31
N LEU A 100 -12.20 0.55 -25.57
CA LEU A 100 -12.51 -0.77 -26.12
C LEU A 100 -13.25 -1.66 -25.12
N LYS A 101 -12.82 -1.68 -23.84
CA LYS A 101 -13.51 -2.40 -22.76
C LYS A 101 -14.95 -1.93 -22.59
N LEU A 102 -15.18 -0.61 -22.64
CA LEU A 102 -16.55 -0.05 -22.58
C LEU A 102 -17.43 -0.49 -23.76
N LYS A 103 -16.81 -0.83 -24.90
CA LYS A 103 -17.51 -1.38 -26.08
C LYS A 103 -17.67 -2.90 -26.02
N GLY A 104 -17.21 -3.55 -24.95
CA GLY A 104 -17.35 -4.99 -24.72
C GLY A 104 -16.18 -5.85 -25.21
N ALA A 105 -15.04 -5.25 -25.59
CA ALA A 105 -13.86 -6.02 -25.97
C ALA A 105 -13.32 -6.83 -24.77
N SER A 106 -13.07 -8.11 -25.00
CA SER A 106 -12.42 -9.03 -24.07
C SER A 106 -10.95 -8.66 -23.86
N TYR A 107 -10.36 -9.17 -22.77
CA TYR A 107 -8.94 -8.98 -22.48
C TYR A 107 -8.05 -9.46 -23.63
N MET A 108 -8.38 -10.61 -24.23
CA MET A 108 -7.62 -11.19 -25.33
C MET A 108 -7.68 -10.35 -26.60
N GLU A 109 -8.86 -9.83 -26.97
CA GLU A 109 -9.00 -8.94 -28.14
C GLU A 109 -8.19 -7.64 -27.99
N ILE A 110 -8.12 -7.09 -26.79
CA ILE A 110 -7.29 -5.91 -26.49
C ILE A 110 -5.80 -6.24 -26.62
N HIS A 111 -5.38 -7.42 -26.14
CA HIS A 111 -4.01 -7.90 -26.26
C HIS A 111 -3.61 -8.09 -27.72
N GLU A 112 -4.48 -8.69 -28.54
CA GLU A 112 -4.28 -8.89 -29.97
C GLU A 112 -4.20 -7.57 -30.76
N SER A 113 -4.91 -6.52 -30.34
CA SER A 113 -4.84 -5.19 -30.96
C SER A 113 -3.55 -4.40 -30.64
N GLY A 114 -2.59 -5.00 -29.92
CA GLY A 114 -1.35 -4.35 -29.51
C GLY A 114 -1.46 -3.49 -28.25
N GLY A 115 -2.57 -3.61 -27.52
CA GLY A 115 -2.74 -3.04 -26.18
C GLY A 115 -2.12 -3.94 -25.11
N GLY A 116 -2.60 -3.82 -23.88
CA GLY A 116 -2.14 -4.67 -22.78
C GLY A 116 -0.87 -4.15 -22.10
N ILE A 117 -0.30 -4.99 -21.24
CA ILE A 117 0.97 -4.72 -20.55
C ILE A 117 2.10 -4.36 -21.53
N ASN A 118 2.14 -4.97 -22.71
CA ASN A 118 3.15 -4.72 -23.74
C ASN A 118 3.15 -3.26 -24.25
N TYR A 119 1.99 -2.60 -24.31
CA TYR A 119 1.91 -1.18 -24.64
C TYR A 119 2.62 -0.35 -23.57
N THR A 120 2.32 -0.61 -22.29
CA THR A 120 2.97 0.08 -21.17
C THR A 120 4.48 -0.21 -21.12
N VAL A 121 4.91 -1.45 -21.37
CA VAL A 121 6.33 -1.83 -21.44
C VAL A 121 7.04 -1.03 -22.54
N SER A 122 6.46 -0.93 -23.73
CA SER A 122 7.03 -0.15 -24.82
C SER A 122 7.18 1.34 -24.46
N LYS A 123 6.14 1.96 -23.90
CA LYS A 123 6.17 3.36 -23.49
C LYS A 123 7.16 3.62 -22.36
N THR A 124 7.23 2.72 -21.39
CA THR A 124 8.12 2.82 -20.23
C THR A 124 9.59 2.60 -20.61
N SER A 125 9.85 1.69 -21.54
CA SER A 125 11.18 1.48 -22.12
C SER A 125 11.68 2.75 -22.84
N ALA A 126 10.82 3.38 -23.65
CA ALA A 126 11.17 4.58 -24.41
C ALA A 126 11.34 5.86 -23.56
N ALA A 127 10.74 5.93 -22.36
CA ALA A 127 10.85 7.09 -21.49
C ALA A 127 12.22 7.16 -20.79
N ASP A 128 12.79 8.35 -20.65
CA ASP A 128 13.99 8.54 -19.84
C ASP A 128 13.72 8.49 -18.33
N GLU A 129 14.78 8.32 -17.54
CA GLU A 129 14.69 8.19 -16.08
C GLU A 129 14.07 9.42 -15.42
N ALA A 130 14.39 10.63 -15.92
CA ALA A 130 13.88 11.88 -15.37
C ALA A 130 12.36 12.02 -15.55
N THR A 131 11.85 11.61 -16.72
CA THR A 131 10.42 11.57 -17.04
C THR A 131 9.70 10.59 -16.11
N LEU A 132 10.23 9.37 -15.96
CA LEU A 132 9.64 8.36 -15.08
C LEU A 132 9.62 8.82 -13.61
N TYR A 133 10.70 9.44 -13.14
CA TYR A 133 10.75 10.02 -11.80
C TYR A 133 9.71 11.14 -11.60
N ASN A 134 9.56 12.05 -12.55
CA ASN A 134 8.58 13.13 -12.45
C ASN A 134 7.13 12.61 -12.40
N LEU A 135 6.82 11.58 -13.21
CA LEU A 135 5.51 10.91 -13.19
C LEU A 135 5.27 10.19 -11.86
N LEU A 136 6.24 9.41 -11.39
CA LEU A 136 6.16 8.74 -10.09
C LEU A 136 5.94 9.74 -8.95
N ARG A 137 6.72 10.82 -8.92
CA ARG A 137 6.60 11.87 -7.91
C ARG A 137 5.19 12.46 -7.86
N GLN A 138 4.58 12.75 -9.02
CA GLN A 138 3.20 13.27 -9.05
C GLN A 138 2.20 12.27 -8.46
N ARG A 139 2.35 10.98 -8.79
CA ARG A 139 1.49 9.88 -8.31
C ARG A 139 1.61 9.70 -6.80
N LEU A 140 2.84 9.60 -6.28
CA LEU A 140 3.11 9.43 -4.85
C LEU A 140 2.65 10.63 -4.02
N LEU A 141 2.87 11.86 -4.49
CA LEU A 141 2.29 13.05 -3.86
C LEU A 141 0.75 13.04 -3.90
N GLY A 142 0.16 12.42 -4.92
CA GLY A 142 -1.28 12.18 -5.01
C GLY A 142 -1.80 11.15 -3.99
N MET A 143 -0.99 10.14 -3.63
CA MET A 143 -1.31 9.15 -2.59
C MET A 143 -1.17 9.72 -1.18
N ILE A 144 -0.09 10.47 -0.92
CA ILE A 144 0.15 11.17 0.36
C ILE A 144 -1.04 12.07 0.71
N ARG A 145 -1.51 12.83 -0.28
CA ARG A 145 -2.69 13.69 -0.17
C ARG A 145 -3.98 12.97 0.20
N LYS A 146 -4.02 11.64 0.15
CA LYS A 146 -5.16 10.80 0.53
C LYS A 146 -4.87 9.93 1.76
N GLY A 147 -3.81 10.25 2.52
CA GLY A 147 -3.47 9.61 3.78
C GLY A 147 -2.48 8.45 3.68
N THR A 148 -1.96 8.14 2.49
CA THR A 148 -0.97 7.06 2.33
C THR A 148 0.41 7.52 2.81
N THR A 149 0.97 6.87 3.82
CA THR A 149 2.31 7.20 4.37
C THR A 149 3.36 6.13 4.06
N THR A 150 2.92 4.92 3.72
CA THR A 150 3.75 3.82 3.23
C THR A 150 3.12 3.21 1.97
N VAL A 151 3.93 2.89 0.98
CA VAL A 151 3.49 2.26 -0.26
C VAL A 151 4.47 1.20 -0.73
N GLU A 152 3.95 0.10 -1.23
CA GLU A 152 4.74 -0.84 -2.01
C GLU A 152 4.76 -0.44 -3.49
N CYS A 153 5.96 -0.39 -4.07
CA CYS A 153 6.17 0.01 -5.45
C CYS A 153 6.88 -1.11 -6.21
N LYS A 154 6.17 -1.75 -7.14
CA LYS A 154 6.73 -2.78 -8.03
C LYS A 154 7.34 -2.18 -9.29
N THR A 155 8.34 -2.87 -9.82
CA THR A 155 8.86 -2.63 -11.18
C THR A 155 7.98 -3.36 -12.22
N GLY A 156 8.54 -4.06 -13.20
CA GLY A 156 7.78 -4.98 -14.07
C GLY A 156 7.17 -4.39 -15.33
N TYR A 157 7.32 -3.08 -15.57
CA TYR A 157 7.09 -2.49 -16.90
C TYR A 157 8.39 -2.32 -17.70
N GLY A 158 9.49 -2.95 -17.28
CA GLY A 158 10.73 -3.03 -18.04
C GLY A 158 10.99 -4.40 -18.67
N LEU A 159 10.67 -5.47 -17.93
CA LEU A 159 10.94 -6.89 -18.23
C LEU A 159 12.45 -7.22 -18.36
N TYR A 160 13.17 -6.54 -19.26
CA TYR A 160 14.60 -6.69 -19.44
C TYR A 160 15.42 -5.83 -18.48
N TRP A 161 16.61 -6.30 -18.13
CA TRP A 161 17.50 -5.68 -17.13
C TRP A 161 17.69 -4.18 -17.31
N ALA A 162 18.02 -3.72 -18.52
CA ALA A 162 18.34 -2.29 -18.75
C ALA A 162 17.19 -1.35 -18.35
N VAL A 163 15.94 -1.79 -18.53
CA VAL A 163 14.76 -1.00 -18.16
C VAL A 163 14.39 -1.24 -16.70
N GLU A 164 14.43 -2.49 -16.22
CA GLU A 164 14.17 -2.81 -14.81
C GLU A 164 15.13 -2.08 -13.85
N GLU A 165 16.43 -2.03 -14.19
CA GLU A 165 17.44 -1.26 -13.45
C GLU A 165 17.08 0.24 -13.42
N LYS A 166 16.64 0.80 -14.55
CA LYS A 166 16.17 2.19 -14.62
C LYS A 166 14.96 2.43 -13.69
N LEU A 167 14.02 1.48 -13.61
CA LEU A 167 12.89 1.58 -12.67
C LEU A 167 13.36 1.51 -11.21
N LEU A 168 14.30 0.61 -10.89
CA LEU A 168 14.90 0.52 -9.55
C LEU A 168 15.62 1.82 -9.14
N ARG A 169 16.33 2.48 -10.07
CA ARG A 169 16.97 3.79 -9.85
C ARG A 169 15.93 4.86 -9.54
N VAL A 170 14.84 4.92 -10.32
CA VAL A 170 13.72 5.86 -10.08
C VAL A 170 13.09 5.66 -8.71
N LEU A 171 12.83 4.41 -8.31
CA LEU A 171 12.23 4.07 -7.02
C LEU A 171 13.16 4.41 -5.84
N ASN A 172 14.45 4.08 -5.95
CA ASN A 172 15.42 4.41 -4.91
C ASN A 172 15.59 5.92 -4.76
N ARG A 173 15.60 6.68 -5.86
CA ARG A 173 15.59 8.14 -5.82
C ARG A 173 14.35 8.67 -5.11
N ALA A 174 13.16 8.15 -5.44
CA ALA A 174 11.92 8.55 -4.78
C ALA A 174 11.91 8.24 -3.28
N LYS A 175 12.43 7.07 -2.87
CA LYS A 175 12.56 6.66 -1.46
C LYS A 175 13.46 7.62 -0.66
N MET A 176 14.47 8.21 -1.30
CA MET A 176 15.34 9.22 -0.67
C MET A 176 14.74 10.63 -0.64
N GLU A 177 14.05 11.04 -1.71
CA GLU A 177 13.65 12.44 -1.91
C GLU A 177 12.22 12.77 -1.42
N LEU A 178 11.33 11.78 -1.32
CA LEU A 178 9.91 11.99 -1.04
C LEU A 178 9.53 11.62 0.40
N PRO A 179 8.54 12.30 1.01
CA PRO A 179 8.13 12.06 2.38
C PRO A 179 7.11 10.90 2.47
N ILE A 180 7.42 9.76 1.87
CA ILE A 180 6.62 8.53 1.90
C ILE A 180 7.57 7.34 2.01
N ASP A 181 7.22 6.35 2.83
CA ASP A 181 8.02 5.14 2.93
C ASP A 181 7.69 4.23 1.76
N ILE A 182 8.73 3.73 1.10
CA ILE A 182 8.59 2.90 -0.10
C ILE A 182 9.18 1.51 0.19
N SER A 183 8.36 0.47 0.08
CA SER A 183 8.82 -0.92 -0.06
C SER A 183 9.02 -1.22 -1.54
N ILE A 184 10.23 -1.58 -1.97
CA ILE A 184 10.57 -1.77 -3.39
C ILE A 184 10.51 -3.25 -3.73
N THR A 185 9.75 -3.58 -4.77
CA THR A 185 9.55 -4.96 -5.22
C THR A 185 10.05 -5.12 -6.66
N PHE A 186 10.97 -6.06 -6.87
CA PHE A 186 11.44 -6.43 -8.19
C PHE A 186 10.48 -7.44 -8.83
N LEU A 187 9.89 -7.07 -9.97
CA LEU A 187 8.87 -7.86 -10.68
C LEU A 187 9.21 -7.99 -12.17
N SER A 188 10.40 -8.47 -12.53
CA SER A 188 10.71 -8.75 -13.94
C SER A 188 9.75 -9.80 -14.54
N ALA A 189 9.31 -10.74 -13.73
CA ALA A 189 8.35 -11.79 -14.08
C ALA A 189 6.87 -11.29 -14.10
N HIS A 190 6.63 -10.07 -14.60
CA HIS A 190 5.28 -9.51 -14.74
C HIS A 190 4.57 -10.01 -16.01
N SER A 191 5.34 -10.26 -17.06
CA SER A 191 4.86 -10.77 -18.34
C SER A 191 6.02 -11.44 -19.08
N VAL A 192 5.71 -12.18 -20.13
CA VAL A 192 6.71 -12.78 -21.02
C VAL A 192 6.91 -11.84 -22.21
N PRO A 193 8.15 -11.38 -22.49
CA PRO A 193 8.42 -10.57 -23.68
C PRO A 193 8.03 -11.29 -24.98
N LYS A 194 7.57 -10.53 -25.98
CA LYS A 194 7.06 -11.09 -27.25
C LYS A 194 8.11 -11.84 -28.09
N ASP A 195 9.39 -11.61 -27.83
CA ASP A 195 10.53 -12.16 -28.57
C ASP A 195 11.08 -13.45 -27.94
N THR A 196 10.46 -13.96 -26.88
CA THR A 196 10.88 -15.17 -26.17
C THR A 196 9.67 -15.95 -25.62
N ASN A 197 9.94 -17.05 -24.91
CA ASN A 197 8.94 -17.84 -24.20
C ASN A 197 9.19 -17.84 -22.68
N ALA A 198 8.19 -18.28 -21.91
CA ALA A 198 8.23 -18.25 -20.45
C ALA A 198 9.40 -19.04 -19.86
N SER A 199 9.77 -20.18 -20.46
CA SER A 199 10.86 -21.04 -19.97
C SER A 199 12.21 -20.36 -20.15
N ASP A 200 12.51 -19.90 -21.36
CA ASP A 200 13.79 -19.24 -21.64
C ASP A 200 13.92 -17.92 -20.88
N PHE A 201 12.83 -17.18 -20.73
CA PHE A 201 12.85 -15.93 -19.98
C PHE A 201 12.94 -16.17 -18.46
N THR A 202 12.39 -17.28 -17.94
CA THR A 202 12.63 -17.71 -16.56
C THR A 202 14.12 -17.94 -16.31
N GLU A 203 14.82 -18.63 -17.21
CA GLU A 203 16.28 -18.80 -17.10
C GLU A 203 17.01 -17.46 -17.16
N HIS A 204 16.60 -16.57 -18.05
CA HIS A 204 17.20 -15.25 -18.17
C HIS A 204 17.03 -14.42 -16.89
N ILE A 205 15.84 -14.40 -16.28
CA ILE A 205 15.61 -13.72 -15.00
C ILE A 205 16.54 -14.29 -13.92
N VAL A 206 16.60 -15.62 -13.80
CA VAL A 206 17.33 -16.31 -12.74
C VAL A 206 18.84 -16.19 -12.91
N SER A 207 19.35 -16.37 -14.13
CA SER A 207 20.78 -16.43 -14.41
C SER A 207 21.42 -15.07 -14.70
N GLU A 208 20.64 -14.08 -15.16
CA GLU A 208 21.17 -12.76 -15.51
C GLU A 208 20.66 -11.63 -14.63
N GLN A 209 19.35 -11.55 -14.37
CA GLN A 209 18.79 -10.37 -13.70
C GLN A 209 18.96 -10.42 -12.18
N ILE A 210 18.63 -11.55 -11.55
CA ILE A 210 18.74 -11.72 -10.09
C ILE A 210 20.17 -11.48 -9.56
N PRO A 211 21.24 -11.99 -10.21
CA PRO A 211 22.60 -11.64 -9.81
C PRO A 211 22.89 -10.13 -9.86
N LYS A 212 22.37 -9.42 -10.85
CA LYS A 212 22.55 -7.96 -10.94
C LYS A 212 21.74 -7.20 -9.89
N VAL A 213 20.55 -7.69 -9.53
CA VAL A 213 19.80 -7.16 -8.36
C VAL A 213 20.62 -7.32 -7.08
N LYS A 214 21.27 -8.47 -6.89
CA LYS A 214 22.17 -8.70 -5.75
C LYS A 214 23.32 -7.69 -5.73
N ASP A 215 23.93 -7.42 -6.87
CA ASP A 215 25.01 -6.43 -6.99
C ASP A 215 24.51 -5.02 -6.60
N LEU A 216 23.33 -4.60 -7.08
CA LEU A 216 22.72 -3.32 -6.68
C LEU A 216 22.45 -3.23 -5.17
N ILE A 217 21.97 -4.32 -4.54
CA ILE A 217 21.75 -4.36 -3.09
C ILE A 217 23.08 -4.16 -2.34
N GLN A 218 24.19 -4.72 -2.84
CA GLN A 218 25.53 -4.50 -2.28
C GLN A 218 25.99 -3.04 -2.47
N GLU A 219 25.56 -2.39 -3.55
CA GLU A 219 25.71 -0.94 -3.79
C GLU A 219 24.73 -0.07 -2.98
N LYS A 220 24.02 -0.67 -2.01
CA LYS A 220 23.06 -0.02 -1.09
C LYS A 220 21.75 0.43 -1.75
N PHE A 221 21.36 -0.15 -2.88
CA PHE A 221 19.98 -0.01 -3.35
C PHE A 221 19.04 -0.76 -2.39
N SER A 222 17.91 -0.15 -2.10
CA SER A 222 16.80 -0.84 -1.45
C SER A 222 16.04 -1.66 -2.50
N VAL A 223 16.00 -2.97 -2.30
CA VAL A 223 15.09 -3.90 -2.96
C VAL A 223 14.65 -4.86 -1.87
N ASP A 224 13.38 -4.79 -1.49
CA ASP A 224 12.84 -5.43 -0.30
C ASP A 224 12.20 -6.79 -0.64
N ASN A 225 11.58 -6.88 -1.83
CA ASN A 225 10.81 -8.04 -2.26
C ASN A 225 11.11 -8.45 -3.71
N ILE A 226 10.79 -9.70 -4.04
CA ILE A 226 10.65 -10.23 -5.40
C ILE A 226 9.21 -10.71 -5.60
N ASP A 227 8.70 -10.56 -6.81
CA ASP A 227 7.33 -10.93 -7.17
C ASP A 227 7.28 -11.64 -8.53
N VAL A 228 6.19 -12.36 -8.78
CA VAL A 228 5.91 -13.06 -10.03
C VAL A 228 4.42 -13.06 -10.33
N PHE A 229 4.07 -12.90 -11.61
CA PHE A 229 2.70 -13.13 -12.06
C PHE A 229 2.49 -14.61 -12.40
N CYS A 230 2.07 -15.37 -11.39
CA CYS A 230 1.73 -16.79 -11.52
C CYS A 230 0.31 -16.91 -12.09
N GLU A 231 0.23 -17.07 -13.40
CA GLU A 231 -1.04 -17.11 -14.13
C GLU A 231 -0.89 -17.92 -15.42
N LYS A 232 -1.99 -18.55 -15.84
CA LYS A 232 -2.09 -19.28 -17.09
C LYS A 232 -1.69 -18.40 -18.28
N GLY A 233 -0.68 -18.87 -19.02
CA GLY A 233 -0.16 -18.16 -20.18
C GLY A 233 0.86 -17.07 -19.84
N VAL A 234 1.26 -16.95 -18.56
CA VAL A 234 2.32 -16.04 -18.11
C VAL A 234 3.48 -16.84 -17.52
N TYR A 235 3.44 -17.17 -16.22
CA TYR A 235 4.37 -18.10 -15.57
C TYR A 235 3.60 -19.17 -14.82
N ASP A 236 4.00 -20.43 -14.99
CA ASP A 236 3.43 -21.54 -14.23
C ASP A 236 4.05 -21.68 -12.82
N ILE A 237 3.61 -22.69 -12.08
CA ILE A 237 4.06 -22.97 -10.71
C ILE A 237 5.54 -23.33 -10.63
N GLU A 238 6.08 -24.06 -11.61
CA GLU A 238 7.49 -24.48 -11.60
C GLU A 238 8.40 -23.28 -11.89
N GLN A 239 8.03 -22.46 -12.89
CA GLN A 239 8.71 -21.23 -13.26
C GLN A 239 8.67 -20.21 -12.12
N SER A 240 7.48 -19.98 -11.55
CA SER A 240 7.28 -19.08 -10.41
C SER A 240 8.11 -19.50 -9.20
N ALA A 241 8.10 -20.80 -8.87
CA ALA A 241 8.92 -21.33 -7.78
C ALA A 241 10.42 -21.09 -8.01
N LYS A 242 10.90 -21.31 -9.24
CA LYS A 242 12.31 -21.12 -9.59
C LYS A 242 12.76 -19.66 -9.47
N ILE A 243 11.98 -18.72 -10.00
CA ILE A 243 12.26 -17.28 -9.93
C ILE A 243 12.30 -16.81 -8.47
N LEU A 244 11.26 -17.15 -7.70
CA LEU A 244 11.14 -16.72 -6.31
C LEU A 244 12.22 -17.35 -5.43
N GLN A 245 12.57 -18.62 -5.61
CA GLN A 245 13.67 -19.24 -4.86
C GLN A 245 15.01 -18.57 -5.16
N ALA A 246 15.25 -18.17 -6.40
CA ALA A 246 16.45 -17.40 -6.75
C ALA A 246 16.48 -16.04 -6.05
N GLY A 247 15.35 -15.31 -6.00
CA GLY A 247 15.25 -14.07 -5.22
C GLY A 247 15.43 -14.28 -3.72
N LYS A 248 14.86 -15.37 -3.16
CA LYS A 248 15.07 -15.77 -1.76
C LYS A 248 16.54 -15.96 -1.44
N SER A 249 17.30 -16.55 -2.35
CA SER A 249 18.73 -16.85 -2.16
C SER A 249 19.61 -15.59 -2.00
N ILE A 250 19.12 -14.44 -2.45
CA ILE A 250 19.79 -13.13 -2.30
C ILE A 250 19.16 -12.26 -1.20
N GLY A 251 18.23 -12.81 -0.42
CA GLY A 251 17.64 -12.17 0.77
C GLY A 251 16.33 -11.42 0.53
N LEU A 252 15.70 -11.56 -0.64
CA LEU A 252 14.41 -10.89 -0.92
C LEU A 252 13.23 -11.63 -0.29
N ASN A 253 12.24 -10.88 0.17
CA ASN A 253 10.95 -11.44 0.58
C ASN A 253 10.15 -11.87 -0.65
N LEU A 254 9.40 -12.97 -0.54
CA LEU A 254 8.65 -13.53 -1.68
C LEU A 254 7.23 -13.01 -1.69
N ASN A 255 6.83 -12.45 -2.83
CA ASN A 255 5.47 -12.02 -3.13
C ASN A 255 4.94 -12.75 -4.37
N PHE A 256 3.63 -12.73 -4.54
CA PHE A 256 2.94 -13.27 -5.72
C PHE A 256 1.82 -12.33 -6.16
N HIS A 257 1.62 -12.23 -7.47
CA HIS A 257 0.27 -12.17 -8.03
C HIS A 257 -0.18 -13.62 -8.26
N ALA A 258 -1.19 -14.05 -7.51
CA ALA A 258 -1.64 -15.44 -7.51
C ALA A 258 -3.14 -15.54 -7.74
N ASP A 259 -3.52 -16.47 -8.61
CA ASP A 259 -4.90 -16.91 -8.83
C ASP A 259 -5.88 -15.76 -9.12
N GLU A 260 -5.46 -14.79 -9.94
CA GLU A 260 -6.25 -13.61 -10.32
C GLU A 260 -7.37 -13.96 -11.31
N LEU A 261 -7.04 -14.75 -12.33
CA LEU A 261 -7.95 -15.06 -13.43
C LEU A 261 -8.25 -16.56 -13.54
N SER A 262 -7.41 -17.41 -12.96
CA SER A 262 -7.59 -18.86 -12.92
C SER A 262 -7.00 -19.44 -11.64
N ASP A 263 -7.57 -20.54 -11.15
CA ASP A 263 -6.94 -21.35 -10.09
C ASP A 263 -5.68 -22.02 -10.68
N THR A 264 -4.51 -21.44 -10.36
CA THR A 264 -3.20 -21.94 -10.82
C THR A 264 -2.46 -22.73 -9.76
N GLY A 265 -2.97 -22.74 -8.52
CA GLY A 265 -2.26 -23.23 -7.34
C GLY A 265 -1.25 -22.22 -6.77
N GLY A 266 -1.38 -20.93 -7.11
CA GLY A 266 -0.47 -19.88 -6.71
C GLY A 266 -0.48 -19.66 -5.19
N ALA A 267 -1.66 -19.64 -4.58
CA ALA A 267 -1.83 -19.56 -3.13
C ALA A 267 -1.18 -20.75 -2.39
N GLU A 268 -1.29 -21.97 -2.90
CA GLU A 268 -0.65 -23.17 -2.37
C GLU A 268 0.87 -23.06 -2.42
N LEU A 269 1.40 -22.59 -3.56
CA LEU A 269 2.84 -22.37 -3.72
C LEU A 269 3.34 -21.27 -2.77
N ALA A 270 2.58 -20.18 -2.61
CA ALA A 270 2.91 -19.10 -1.68
C ALA A 270 3.00 -19.62 -0.23
N GLY A 271 2.02 -20.41 0.20
CA GLY A 271 2.06 -21.09 1.50
C GLY A 271 3.29 -22.01 1.63
N ARG A 272 3.54 -22.86 0.62
CA ARG A 272 4.66 -23.82 0.62
C ARG A 272 6.04 -23.16 0.70
N LEU A 273 6.24 -22.02 0.02
CA LEU A 273 7.53 -21.31 0.02
C LEU A 273 7.72 -20.40 1.24
N GLY A 274 6.69 -20.23 2.06
CA GLY A 274 6.67 -19.27 3.17
C GLY A 274 6.73 -17.84 2.65
N ALA A 275 5.93 -17.53 1.63
CA ALA A 275 5.87 -16.21 1.04
C ALA A 275 5.39 -15.17 2.04
N ARG A 276 5.83 -13.92 1.87
CA ARG A 276 5.36 -12.83 2.73
C ARG A 276 3.93 -12.46 2.39
N ALA A 277 3.63 -12.36 1.10
CA ALA A 277 2.31 -11.99 0.61
C ALA A 277 1.94 -12.74 -0.68
N ALA A 278 0.64 -12.95 -0.88
CA ALA A 278 0.05 -13.28 -2.16
C ALA A 278 -1.12 -12.33 -2.42
N SER A 279 -1.13 -11.70 -3.58
CA SER A 279 -2.11 -10.69 -4.00
C SER A 279 -3.12 -11.28 -4.97
N HIS A 280 -4.25 -10.57 -5.17
CA HIS A 280 -5.40 -10.99 -5.99
C HIS A 280 -6.28 -12.04 -5.31
N LEU A 281 -6.07 -13.33 -5.61
CA LEU A 281 -6.75 -14.48 -4.99
C LEU A 281 -8.23 -14.66 -5.35
N GLU A 282 -8.71 -14.06 -6.44
CA GLU A 282 -10.09 -14.20 -6.94
C GLU A 282 -10.49 -15.68 -7.10
N GLU A 283 -9.59 -16.48 -7.64
CA GLU A 283 -9.78 -17.91 -7.93
C GLU A 283 -8.96 -18.83 -7.01
N ALA A 284 -8.46 -18.31 -5.87
CA ALA A 284 -7.67 -19.10 -4.93
C ALA A 284 -8.48 -20.28 -4.35
N SER A 285 -7.89 -21.47 -4.38
CA SER A 285 -8.53 -22.68 -3.88
C SER A 285 -8.62 -22.69 -2.33
N PRO A 286 -9.57 -23.43 -1.73
CA PRO A 286 -9.59 -23.64 -0.28
C PRO A 286 -8.30 -24.25 0.28
N ALA A 287 -7.61 -25.10 -0.50
CA ALA A 287 -6.34 -25.68 -0.10
C ALA A 287 -5.22 -24.63 -0.10
N GLY A 288 -5.22 -23.72 -1.08
CA GLY A 288 -4.32 -22.57 -1.15
C GLY A 288 -4.49 -21.64 0.05
N VAL A 289 -5.74 -21.27 0.36
CA VAL A 289 -6.06 -20.45 1.54
C VAL A 289 -5.58 -21.12 2.84
N ALA A 290 -5.80 -22.43 2.98
CA ALA A 290 -5.32 -23.17 4.15
C ALA A 290 -3.78 -23.21 4.24
N ALA A 291 -3.08 -23.36 3.11
CA ALA A 291 -1.63 -23.33 3.06
C ALA A 291 -1.07 -21.96 3.47
N MET A 292 -1.67 -20.86 2.99
CA MET A 292 -1.31 -19.50 3.38
C MET A 292 -1.53 -19.25 4.88
N ALA A 293 -2.64 -19.75 5.45
CA ALA A 293 -2.91 -19.62 6.87
C ALA A 293 -1.83 -20.32 7.70
N ALA A 294 -1.44 -21.53 7.30
CA ALA A 294 -0.42 -22.34 7.98
C ALA A 294 0.98 -21.69 7.94
N SER A 295 1.35 -21.08 6.82
CA SER A 295 2.65 -20.39 6.66
C SER A 295 2.67 -18.99 7.27
N GLY A 296 1.51 -18.39 7.49
CA GLY A 296 1.38 -16.99 7.88
C GLY A 296 1.59 -16.01 6.72
N THR A 297 1.49 -16.47 5.47
CA THR A 297 1.48 -15.61 4.27
C THR A 297 0.26 -14.68 4.32
N ALA A 298 0.46 -13.39 4.06
CA ALA A 298 -0.63 -12.43 4.00
C ALA A 298 -1.39 -12.53 2.67
N ALA A 299 -2.71 -12.35 2.70
CA ALA A 299 -3.52 -12.15 1.51
C ALA A 299 -3.66 -10.64 1.25
N VAL A 300 -3.18 -10.13 0.12
CA VAL A 300 -3.35 -8.72 -0.26
C VAL A 300 -4.49 -8.62 -1.27
N LEU A 301 -5.67 -8.22 -0.80
CA LEU A 301 -6.87 -8.16 -1.64
C LEU A 301 -6.97 -6.81 -2.38
N LEU A 302 -7.37 -6.87 -3.65
CA LEU A 302 -7.30 -5.75 -4.60
C LEU A 302 -8.69 -5.43 -5.17
N PRO A 303 -9.64 -4.93 -4.34
CA PRO A 303 -11.04 -4.77 -4.75
C PRO A 303 -11.26 -3.76 -5.89
N THR A 304 -10.32 -2.84 -6.10
CA THR A 304 -10.30 -1.90 -7.24
C THR A 304 -10.19 -2.64 -8.57
N THR A 305 -9.32 -3.64 -8.66
CA THR A 305 -9.11 -4.44 -9.87
C THR A 305 -10.32 -5.32 -10.14
N ALA A 306 -10.80 -6.04 -9.13
CA ALA A 306 -12.04 -6.82 -9.24
C ALA A 306 -13.23 -5.95 -9.72
N HIS A 307 -13.36 -4.73 -9.19
CA HIS A 307 -14.40 -3.80 -9.61
C HIS A 307 -14.24 -3.33 -11.07
N LEU A 308 -13.05 -2.85 -11.44
CA LEU A 308 -12.80 -2.27 -12.77
C LEU A 308 -12.85 -3.31 -13.89
N LEU A 309 -12.36 -4.52 -13.61
CA LEU A 309 -12.38 -5.63 -14.55
C LEU A 309 -13.67 -6.45 -14.50
N ARG A 310 -14.59 -6.13 -13.57
CA ARG A 310 -15.84 -6.86 -13.33
C ARG A 310 -15.60 -8.35 -13.07
N LEU A 311 -14.52 -8.66 -12.35
CA LEU A 311 -14.21 -10.01 -11.91
C LEU A 311 -15.14 -10.40 -10.76
N ARG A 312 -15.24 -11.70 -10.52
CA ARG A 312 -15.76 -12.19 -9.25
C ARG A 312 -14.73 -11.85 -8.17
N PRO A 313 -15.07 -11.11 -7.12
CA PRO A 313 -14.12 -10.77 -6.08
C PRO A 313 -13.66 -12.01 -5.29
N PRO A 314 -12.46 -11.98 -4.67
CA PRO A 314 -12.01 -13.03 -3.77
C PRO A 314 -12.94 -13.15 -2.57
N SER A 315 -13.09 -14.35 -2.03
CA SER A 315 -13.89 -14.59 -0.83
C SER A 315 -13.14 -14.13 0.42
N ALA A 316 -13.13 -12.81 0.69
CA ALA A 316 -12.46 -12.25 1.86
C ALA A 316 -12.93 -12.90 3.16
N ARG A 317 -14.24 -13.17 3.29
CA ARG A 317 -14.79 -13.84 4.48
C ARG A 317 -14.18 -15.24 4.70
N ALA A 318 -14.03 -16.04 3.64
CA ALA A 318 -13.43 -17.37 3.76
C ALA A 318 -11.93 -17.29 4.11
N ILE A 319 -11.21 -16.34 3.52
CA ILE A 319 -9.79 -16.10 3.79
C ILE A 319 -9.57 -15.69 5.26
N ILE A 320 -10.38 -14.75 5.76
CA ILE A 320 -10.32 -14.29 7.16
C ILE A 320 -10.66 -15.45 8.11
N GLN A 321 -11.74 -16.19 7.85
CA GLN A 321 -12.15 -17.33 8.69
C GLN A 321 -11.11 -18.46 8.73
N ALA A 322 -10.28 -18.60 7.70
CA ALA A 322 -9.17 -19.54 7.69
C ALA A 322 -7.96 -19.06 8.53
N GLY A 323 -7.97 -17.84 9.06
CA GLY A 323 -6.90 -17.27 9.87
C GLY A 323 -5.76 -16.63 9.07
N VAL A 324 -5.99 -16.34 7.78
CA VAL A 324 -5.03 -15.63 6.92
C VAL A 324 -5.05 -14.14 7.26
N PRO A 325 -3.89 -13.48 7.50
CA PRO A 325 -3.83 -12.03 7.65
C PRO A 325 -4.22 -11.35 6.34
N VAL A 326 -5.29 -10.56 6.34
CA VAL A 326 -5.77 -9.86 5.14
C VAL A 326 -5.30 -8.41 5.13
N ALA A 327 -4.57 -8.05 4.08
CA ALA A 327 -4.12 -6.70 3.73
C ALA A 327 -4.89 -6.18 2.50
N LEU A 328 -4.82 -4.88 2.26
CA LEU A 328 -5.43 -4.22 1.11
C LEU A 328 -4.40 -3.43 0.30
N GLY A 329 -4.60 -3.38 -1.01
CA GLY A 329 -3.85 -2.52 -1.93
C GLY A 329 -4.76 -1.86 -2.95
N THR A 330 -4.34 -0.72 -3.50
CA THR A 330 -5.07 -0.07 -4.60
C THR A 330 -4.90 -0.80 -5.93
N ASP A 331 -3.87 -1.63 -6.05
CA ASP A 331 -3.35 -2.11 -7.32
C ASP A 331 -3.12 -0.96 -8.31
N PHE A 332 -2.59 0.17 -7.82
CA PHE A 332 -2.45 1.36 -8.66
C PHE A 332 -1.53 1.08 -9.85
N ASN A 333 -2.14 1.01 -11.03
CA ASN A 333 -1.47 0.69 -12.27
C ASN A 333 -2.19 1.40 -13.46
N PRO A 334 -1.67 1.36 -14.69
CA PRO A 334 -2.26 2.05 -15.83
C PRO A 334 -3.68 1.59 -16.19
N ASN A 335 -4.09 0.39 -15.74
CA ASN A 335 -5.43 -0.16 -15.93
C ASN A 335 -6.35 0.08 -14.72
N ALA A 336 -5.80 0.03 -13.49
CA ALA A 336 -6.48 0.33 -12.25
C ALA A 336 -5.99 1.66 -11.66
N TYR A 337 -6.47 2.77 -12.21
CA TYR A 337 -6.03 4.12 -11.82
C TYR A 337 -6.70 4.60 -10.53
N CYS A 338 -6.42 3.95 -9.40
CA CYS A 338 -6.89 4.34 -8.06
C CYS A 338 -5.70 4.76 -7.18
N LEU A 339 -5.69 6.01 -6.70
CA LEU A 339 -4.64 6.52 -5.80
C LEU A 339 -5.10 6.59 -4.34
N SER A 340 -6.21 5.93 -3.98
CA SER A 340 -6.99 6.25 -2.77
C SER A 340 -7.27 5.01 -1.95
N MET A 341 -6.46 4.76 -0.93
CA MET A 341 -6.74 3.73 0.08
C MET A 341 -8.12 3.87 0.75
N PRO A 342 -8.66 5.07 1.01
CA PRO A 342 -10.02 5.16 1.52
C PRO A 342 -11.10 4.64 0.56
N ILE A 343 -10.91 4.77 -0.76
CA ILE A 343 -11.79 4.12 -1.75
C ILE A 343 -11.61 2.60 -1.70
N VAL A 344 -10.38 2.11 -1.55
CA VAL A 344 -10.10 0.67 -1.40
C VAL A 344 -10.81 0.10 -0.18
N MET A 345 -10.73 0.78 0.97
CA MET A 345 -11.43 0.37 2.20
C MET A 345 -12.96 0.34 1.98
N TYR A 346 -13.51 1.35 1.30
CA TYR A 346 -14.94 1.37 0.93
C TYR A 346 -15.33 0.17 0.06
N LEU A 347 -14.52 -0.15 -0.96
CA LEU A 347 -14.77 -1.29 -1.84
C LEU A 347 -14.56 -2.62 -1.12
N ALA A 348 -13.63 -2.72 -0.17
CA ALA A 348 -13.46 -3.89 0.67
C ALA A 348 -14.75 -4.19 1.46
N CYS A 349 -15.38 -3.17 2.04
CA CYS A 349 -16.66 -3.35 2.73
C CYS A 349 -17.81 -3.71 1.77
N THR A 350 -17.95 -2.96 0.67
CA THR A 350 -19.13 -3.07 -0.21
C THR A 350 -19.07 -4.21 -1.23
N THR A 351 -17.86 -4.62 -1.61
CA THR A 351 -17.62 -5.66 -2.62
C THR A 351 -17.15 -6.97 -1.99
N LEU A 352 -16.27 -6.91 -0.98
CA LEU A 352 -15.71 -8.10 -0.34
C LEU A 352 -16.45 -8.53 0.93
N GLY A 353 -17.37 -7.70 1.45
CA GLY A 353 -18.11 -8.00 2.68
C GLY A 353 -17.25 -7.97 3.95
N MET A 354 -16.13 -7.24 3.92
CA MET A 354 -15.31 -6.99 5.10
C MET A 354 -16.03 -6.01 6.03
N THR A 355 -15.79 -6.12 7.35
CA THR A 355 -16.20 -5.07 8.28
C THR A 355 -15.28 -3.85 8.12
N PRO A 356 -15.71 -2.67 8.57
CA PRO A 356 -14.85 -1.50 8.53
C PRO A 356 -13.56 -1.63 9.36
N GLU A 357 -13.59 -2.37 10.47
CA GLU A 357 -12.44 -2.70 11.30
C GLU A 357 -11.45 -3.62 10.55
N GLU A 358 -11.96 -4.66 9.89
CA GLU A 358 -11.18 -5.53 9.01
C GLU A 358 -10.52 -4.72 7.88
N ALA A 359 -11.27 -3.80 7.26
CA ALA A 359 -10.75 -2.95 6.19
C ALA A 359 -9.67 -2.00 6.70
N LEU A 360 -9.81 -1.42 7.91
CA LEU A 360 -8.79 -0.55 8.50
C LEU A 360 -7.51 -1.31 8.82
N ALA A 361 -7.60 -2.47 9.46
CA ALA A 361 -6.43 -3.29 9.72
C ALA A 361 -5.77 -3.73 8.42
N GLY A 362 -6.57 -4.07 7.40
CA GLY A 362 -6.12 -4.38 6.06
C GLY A 362 -5.33 -3.23 5.40
N ALA A 363 -5.74 -1.99 5.63
CA ALA A 363 -5.07 -0.78 5.12
C ALA A 363 -4.00 -0.20 6.07
N THR A 364 -3.70 -0.87 7.18
CA THR A 364 -2.71 -0.40 8.18
C THR A 364 -1.82 -1.56 8.64
N ILE A 365 -2.08 -2.19 9.79
CA ILE A 365 -1.17 -3.18 10.39
C ILE A 365 -0.96 -4.43 9.53
N ASN A 366 -1.98 -4.92 8.83
CA ASN A 366 -1.83 -6.10 7.98
C ASN A 366 -1.12 -5.76 6.66
N ALA A 367 -1.29 -4.54 6.14
CA ALA A 367 -0.47 -4.04 5.04
C ALA A 367 0.99 -3.83 5.48
N ALA A 368 1.24 -3.29 6.69
CA ALA A 368 2.60 -3.25 7.24
C ALA A 368 3.18 -4.67 7.38
N TYR A 369 2.36 -5.62 7.82
CA TYR A 369 2.75 -7.02 7.90
C TYR A 369 3.09 -7.56 6.52
N SER A 370 2.25 -7.42 5.50
CA SER A 370 2.55 -7.94 4.15
C SER A 370 3.83 -7.36 3.54
N LEU A 371 4.28 -6.20 4.00
CA LEU A 371 5.53 -5.55 3.56
C LEU A 371 6.74 -5.79 4.47
N ASN A 372 6.59 -6.60 5.53
CA ASN A 372 7.63 -6.84 6.54
C ASN A 372 8.09 -5.55 7.27
N MET A 373 7.11 -4.70 7.63
CA MET A 373 7.33 -3.39 8.25
C MET A 373 6.44 -3.14 9.50
N SER A 374 5.73 -4.15 10.00
CA SER A 374 4.78 -4.00 11.11
C SER A 374 5.41 -3.79 12.49
N ASP A 375 6.72 -4.01 12.61
CA ASP A 375 7.54 -3.59 13.74
C ASP A 375 7.73 -2.06 13.79
N ARG A 376 7.59 -1.39 12.64
CA ARG A 376 7.87 0.05 12.47
C ARG A 376 6.64 0.91 12.19
N VAL A 377 5.70 0.48 11.35
CA VAL A 377 4.53 1.27 10.91
C VAL A 377 3.21 0.49 11.02
N GLY A 378 2.09 1.14 10.74
CA GLY A 378 0.77 0.51 10.62
C GLY A 378 -0.05 0.44 11.91
N ALA A 379 0.46 0.96 13.03
CA ALA A 379 -0.26 1.04 14.29
C ALA A 379 0.22 2.20 15.15
N ILE A 380 -0.65 2.70 16.02
CA ILE A 380 -0.30 3.68 17.06
C ILE A 380 0.10 2.90 18.32
N THR A 381 1.40 2.71 18.50
CA THR A 381 2.00 1.99 19.64
C THR A 381 3.36 2.57 19.98
N VAL A 382 3.73 2.59 21.26
CA VAL A 382 5.06 3.04 21.70
C VAL A 382 6.18 2.27 20.99
N GLY A 383 7.15 3.01 20.47
CA GLY A 383 8.31 2.51 19.73
C GLY A 383 8.12 2.43 18.21
N ARG A 384 6.90 2.59 17.69
CA ARG A 384 6.63 2.68 16.25
C ARG A 384 6.81 4.10 15.72
N GLN A 385 7.06 4.21 14.42
CA GLN A 385 7.09 5.48 13.71
C GLN A 385 5.72 6.16 13.79
N ALA A 386 5.73 7.46 14.09
CA ALA A 386 4.54 8.28 14.24
C ALA A 386 4.02 8.77 12.88
N ASP A 387 3.62 7.81 12.05
CA ASP A 387 2.86 8.03 10.83
C ASP A 387 1.37 8.03 11.19
N ILE A 388 0.74 9.20 11.11
CA ILE A 388 -0.66 9.36 11.54
C ILE A 388 -1.48 10.20 10.56
N VAL A 389 -2.77 9.89 10.54
CA VAL A 389 -3.80 10.59 9.76
C VAL A 389 -4.83 11.15 10.73
N VAL A 390 -5.06 12.47 10.65
CA VAL A 390 -6.09 13.15 11.44
C VAL A 390 -7.33 13.31 10.57
N LEU A 391 -8.43 12.72 11.00
CA LEU A 391 -9.74 12.82 10.39
C LEU A 391 -10.58 13.86 11.13
N LYS A 392 -11.16 14.82 10.39
CA LYS A 392 -12.16 15.76 10.94
C LYS A 392 -13.52 15.10 11.12
N CYS A 393 -13.56 14.06 11.93
CA CYS A 393 -14.78 13.42 12.39
C CYS A 393 -14.58 12.97 13.83
N ASP A 394 -15.61 13.15 14.65
CA ASP A 394 -15.55 12.92 16.08
C ASP A 394 -15.49 11.43 16.49
N SER A 395 -15.97 10.57 15.60
CA SER A 395 -15.90 9.12 15.70
C SER A 395 -15.10 8.59 14.51
N PRO A 396 -14.62 7.33 14.54
CA PRO A 396 -14.13 6.68 13.33
C PRO A 396 -15.19 6.80 12.23
N PRO A 397 -14.82 6.99 10.95
CA PRO A 397 -15.79 7.09 9.85
C PRO A 397 -16.51 5.75 9.56
N PHE A 398 -16.48 4.82 10.52
CA PHE A 398 -17.23 3.59 10.51
C PHE A 398 -18.59 3.82 11.18
N PRO A 399 -19.67 3.98 10.40
CA PRO A 399 -20.94 3.46 10.90
C PRO A 399 -21.79 2.81 9.80
N ARG A 400 -22.85 2.11 10.23
CA ARG A 400 -23.88 1.38 9.45
C ARG A 400 -24.57 2.15 8.31
N HIS A 401 -24.15 3.37 8.03
CA HIS A 401 -24.45 4.13 6.83
C HIS A 401 -23.20 4.91 6.46
N ILE A 402 -22.63 4.61 5.30
CA ILE A 402 -21.64 5.45 4.64
C ILE A 402 -22.47 6.49 3.87
N PRO A 403 -22.71 7.73 4.37
CA PRO A 403 -23.03 8.79 3.45
C PRO A 403 -21.78 9.05 2.58
N PRO A 404 -21.94 9.41 1.30
CA PRO A 404 -20.87 9.56 0.30
C PRO A 404 -19.94 10.77 0.54
N LYS A 405 -19.66 11.10 1.81
CA LYS A 405 -18.86 12.26 2.20
C LYS A 405 -17.61 11.84 2.94
N LEU A 406 -16.75 11.07 2.28
CA LEU A 406 -15.33 11.07 2.60
C LEU A 406 -14.66 12.13 1.72
N TRP A 407 -14.79 13.39 2.12
CA TRP A 407 -14.15 14.50 1.42
C TRP A 407 -12.72 14.63 1.94
N CYS A 408 -11.81 14.80 1.00
CA CYS A 408 -10.37 14.83 1.20
C CYS A 408 -9.91 16.21 0.73
N TYR A 409 -9.47 17.06 1.67
CA TYR A 409 -8.86 18.35 1.33
C TYR A 409 -7.60 18.60 2.19
N ILE A 410 -6.62 19.28 1.56
CA ILE A 410 -5.19 19.30 1.87
C ILE A 410 -4.78 20.73 2.23
N GLY A 411 -4.27 20.94 3.44
CA GLY A 411 -3.47 22.11 3.80
C GLY A 411 -1.98 21.78 3.69
N GLU A 412 -1.17 22.72 3.19
CA GLU A 412 0.26 22.54 2.94
C GLU A 412 1.13 22.41 4.22
N SER A 413 2.30 21.79 4.01
CA SER A 413 3.55 21.81 4.80
C SER A 413 3.70 20.67 5.84
N VAL A 414 4.90 20.16 6.15
CA VAL A 414 6.25 20.74 6.10
C VAL A 414 7.28 19.67 5.71
N LYS A 415 8.15 20.00 4.74
CA LYS A 415 9.44 19.32 4.57
C LYS A 415 10.24 19.47 5.86
N ARG A 416 10.66 18.36 6.47
CA ARG A 416 11.60 18.23 7.61
C ARG A 416 11.00 18.29 9.01
N THR A 417 10.00 17.44 9.27
CA THR A 417 9.58 17.13 10.65
C THR A 417 9.73 15.62 10.86
N PRO A 418 10.38 15.14 11.93
CA PRO A 418 10.50 13.70 12.23
C PRO A 418 9.16 12.95 12.31
N VAL A 419 8.04 13.64 12.52
CA VAL A 419 6.69 13.07 12.52
C VAL A 419 6.01 13.38 11.19
N ARG A 420 5.52 12.36 10.48
CA ARG A 420 4.72 12.56 9.26
C ARG A 420 3.25 12.65 9.64
N ILE A 421 2.74 13.86 9.64
CA ILE A 421 1.35 14.14 9.97
C ILE A 421 0.67 14.65 8.73
N SER A 422 -0.36 13.94 8.30
CA SER A 422 -1.26 14.44 7.28
C SER A 422 -2.55 14.90 7.95
N ILE A 423 -2.80 16.21 7.92
CA ILE A 423 -4.01 16.83 8.45
C ILE A 423 -5.00 17.04 7.30
N PHE A 424 -6.20 16.49 7.41
CA PHE A 424 -7.24 16.60 6.38
C PHE A 424 -8.39 17.47 6.87
N SER A 425 -8.70 18.54 6.13
CA SER A 425 -9.89 19.39 6.33
C SER A 425 -10.90 19.12 5.22
N VAL A 426 -12.19 19.40 5.41
CA VAL A 426 -13.24 19.28 4.37
C VAL A 426 -13.73 20.65 3.86
N ASP A 427 -13.35 21.75 4.54
CA ASP A 427 -14.17 22.97 4.49
C ASP A 427 -13.57 24.20 3.78
N GLU A 428 -12.50 24.11 2.99
CA GLU A 428 -12.00 25.29 2.26
C GLU A 428 -11.78 25.04 0.75
N GLU A 429 -12.48 25.79 -0.10
CA GLU A 429 -12.10 25.91 -1.51
C GLU A 429 -10.80 26.73 -1.61
N PRO A 430 -9.82 26.34 -2.45
CA PRO A 430 -8.67 27.19 -2.70
C PRO A 430 -9.10 28.40 -3.52
N ASP A 431 -8.97 29.61 -2.95
CA ASP A 431 -9.07 30.85 -3.70
C ASP A 431 -7.87 30.96 -4.65
N LEU A 432 -8.11 30.68 -5.93
CA LEU A 432 -7.13 30.77 -7.01
C LEU A 432 -6.87 32.20 -7.48
N ARG A 433 -7.24 33.24 -6.72
CA ARG A 433 -7.12 34.65 -7.14
C ARG A 433 -6.38 35.54 -6.14
N SER A 434 -5.22 35.17 -5.60
CA SER A 434 -4.35 36.16 -4.93
C SER A 434 -2.91 35.68 -4.71
N PRO A 435 -1.90 36.19 -5.45
CA PRO A 435 -0.51 36.00 -5.08
C PRO A 435 -0.13 37.02 -3.99
N GLY A 436 -0.06 36.57 -2.74
CA GLY A 436 0.67 37.26 -1.67
C GLY A 436 -0.16 37.64 -0.44
N ALA A 437 -0.09 36.80 0.61
CA ALA A 437 -0.22 37.22 2.00
C ALA A 437 0.28 36.10 2.93
N LEU A 438 1.59 36.07 3.20
CA LEU A 438 2.15 35.40 4.36
C LEU A 438 1.82 36.24 5.59
N GLY A 439 1.01 35.70 6.49
CA GLY A 439 0.68 36.33 7.77
C GLY A 439 0.09 35.31 8.74
N THR A 440 0.77 35.12 9.86
CA THR A 440 0.32 34.39 11.05
C THR A 440 -1.14 34.70 11.38
N ARG A 441 -2.02 33.69 11.43
CA ARG A 441 -3.35 33.82 12.02
C ARG A 441 -3.57 32.72 13.06
N SER A 442 -3.74 33.16 14.30
CA SER A 442 -4.37 32.40 15.38
C SER A 442 -5.84 32.20 15.05
N PHE A 443 -6.34 30.97 15.21
CA PHE A 443 -7.75 30.67 15.05
C PHE A 443 -8.53 31.12 16.30
N LYS A 444 -9.53 31.99 16.11
CA LYS A 444 -10.62 32.22 17.07
C LYS A 444 -11.94 31.96 16.36
N GLU A 445 -12.71 31.10 17.02
CA GLU A 445 -14.13 30.70 16.89
C GLU A 445 -14.61 30.11 15.56
#